data_AF-G9QT13-F1
#
_entry.id   AF-G9QT13-F1
#
_cell.length_a   1.000
_cell.length_b   1.000
_cell.length_c   1.000
_cell.angle_alpha   90.00
_cell.angle_beta   90.00
_cell.angle_gamma   90.00
#
_symmetry.space_group_name_H-M   'P 1'
#
loop_
_entity.id
_entity.type
_entity.pdbx_description
1 polymer ?
#
loop_
_entity_poly.entity_id
_entity_poly.type
_entity_poly.pdbx_seq_one_letter_code
_entity_poly.pdbx_strand_id
1 'polypeptide(L)'
;MNFSDIFSKIRKAQPRPEEAPTHWVKCDNCHSLMYYKEVEACFNVCPKCGYHMRLKADDRINLICDEGSFVEFDANLKPVDPLNFVDKKSYKKRITENKEKTRAHKLSDMRRRQMQWTRDPASCF
;
A
#
# COMPACT_ATOMS: atom_id res chain seq x y z
N MET A 1 -44.85 -4.70 23.42
CA MET A 1 -43.50 -4.99 22.90
C MET A 1 -43.41 -4.37 21.51
N ASN A 2 -42.65 -3.27 21.36
CA ASN A 2 -42.65 -2.44 20.16
C ASN A 2 -41.71 -3.04 19.09
N PHE A 3 -42.26 -3.31 17.90
CA PHE A 3 -41.54 -3.92 16.77
C PHE A 3 -40.44 -3.00 16.19
N SER A 4 -40.52 -1.70 16.50
CA SER A 4 -39.59 -0.65 16.08
C SER A 4 -38.20 -0.72 16.73
N ASP A 5 -38.08 -1.37 17.88
CA ASP A 5 -36.83 -1.43 18.65
C ASP A 5 -35.90 -2.58 18.20
N ILE A 6 -36.43 -3.49 17.38
CA ILE A 6 -35.69 -4.62 16.81
C ILE A 6 -34.95 -4.18 15.54
N PHE A 7 -35.58 -3.36 14.70
CA PHE A 7 -35.00 -2.90 13.41
C PHE A 7 -33.98 -1.77 13.55
N SER A 8 -34.01 -1.01 14.63
CA SER A 8 -33.02 0.03 14.93
C SER A 8 -31.67 -0.54 15.36
N LYS A 9 -31.63 -1.76 15.90
CA LYS A 9 -30.40 -2.48 16.30
C LYS A 9 -29.65 -3.17 15.16
N ILE A 10 -30.27 -3.33 13.98
CA ILE A 10 -29.73 -4.05 12.81
C ILE A 10 -29.10 -3.10 11.77
N ARG A 11 -29.20 -1.78 11.96
CA ARG A 11 -28.51 -0.81 11.08
C ARG A 11 -27.05 -0.66 11.48
N LYS A 12 -26.20 -1.60 11.05
CA LYS A 12 -24.75 -1.33 10.96
C LYS A 12 -24.55 -0.19 9.95
N ALA A 13 -23.76 0.81 10.33
CA ALA A 13 -23.37 1.88 9.43
C ALA A 13 -22.78 1.28 8.15
N GLN A 14 -23.29 1.68 6.99
CA GLN A 14 -22.70 1.27 5.71
C GLN A 14 -21.26 1.82 5.67
N PRO A 15 -20.26 1.00 5.30
CA PRO A 15 -18.90 1.49 5.14
C PRO A 15 -18.89 2.62 4.11
N ARG A 16 -18.05 3.63 4.34
CA ARG A 16 -17.90 4.74 3.39
C ARG A 16 -17.40 4.18 2.05
N PRO A 17 -17.79 4.74 0.90
CA PRO A 17 -17.36 4.24 -0.42
C PRO A 17 -15.83 4.12 -0.58
N GLU A 18 -15.07 4.88 0.22
CA GLU A 18 -13.61 4.85 0.30
C GLU A 18 -13.05 3.56 0.95
N GLU A 19 -13.85 2.84 1.74
CA GLU A 19 -13.48 1.65 2.52
C GLU A 19 -13.94 0.33 1.86
N ALA A 20 -14.77 0.40 0.82
CA ALA A 20 -15.19 -0.78 0.07
C ALA A 20 -14.25 -1.01 -1.12
N PRO A 21 -13.42 -2.06 -1.15
CA PRO A 21 -12.62 -2.36 -2.32
C PRO A 21 -13.55 -2.60 -3.50
N THR A 22 -13.38 -1.85 -4.59
CA THR A 22 -14.11 -2.08 -5.84
C THR A 22 -13.87 -3.53 -6.27
N HIS A 23 -14.91 -4.34 -6.26
CA HIS A 23 -14.83 -5.75 -6.66
C HIS A 23 -14.38 -5.95 -8.11
N TRP A 24 -14.46 -4.89 -8.92
CA TRP A 24 -14.18 -4.91 -10.34
C TRP A 24 -13.03 -3.98 -10.68
N VAL A 25 -12.12 -4.47 -11.51
CA VAL A 25 -10.97 -3.72 -12.04
C VAL A 25 -11.12 -3.62 -13.55
N LYS A 26 -10.89 -2.43 -14.10
CA LYS A 26 -10.80 -2.19 -15.53
C LYS A 26 -9.33 -2.21 -15.95
N CYS A 27 -8.99 -2.96 -16.99
CA CYS A 27 -7.65 -2.93 -17.57
C CYS A 27 -7.43 -1.65 -18.40
N ASP A 28 -6.29 -0.98 -18.23
CA ASP A 28 -5.95 0.23 -18.99
C ASP A 28 -5.60 -0.07 -20.47
N ASN A 29 -5.19 -1.30 -20.79
CA ASN A 29 -4.84 -1.71 -22.15
C ASN A 29 -6.07 -2.23 -22.92
N CYS A 30 -6.62 -3.37 -22.51
CA CYS A 30 -7.72 -4.02 -23.23
C CYS A 30 -9.12 -3.57 -22.78
N HIS A 31 -9.23 -2.68 -21.79
CA HIS A 31 -10.50 -2.12 -21.30
C HIS A 31 -11.48 -3.15 -20.74
N SER A 32 -11.06 -4.40 -20.55
CA SER A 32 -11.91 -5.46 -20.00
C SER A 32 -12.16 -5.24 -18.52
N LEU A 33 -13.41 -5.44 -18.11
CA LEU A 33 -13.80 -5.50 -16.71
C LEU A 33 -13.53 -6.90 -16.17
N MET A 34 -12.85 -7.00 -15.03
CA MET A 34 -12.40 -8.25 -14.42
C MET A 34 -12.62 -8.20 -12.91
N TYR A 35 -12.75 -9.36 -12.28
CA TYR A 35 -12.90 -9.44 -10.83
C TYR A 35 -11.55 -9.21 -10.14
N TYR A 36 -11.53 -8.38 -9.09
CA TYR A 36 -10.29 -7.99 -8.41
C TYR A 36 -9.48 -9.19 -7.90
N LYS A 37 -10.13 -10.23 -7.34
CA LYS A 37 -9.42 -11.40 -6.80
C LYS A 37 -8.76 -12.26 -7.89
N GLU A 38 -9.33 -12.30 -9.10
CA GLU A 38 -8.71 -13.01 -10.23
C GLU A 38 -7.43 -12.31 -10.66
N VAL A 39 -7.48 -10.97 -10.70
CA VAL A 39 -6.32 -10.13 -11.02
C VAL A 39 -5.23 -10.24 -9.95
N GLU A 40 -5.61 -10.24 -8.67
CA GLU A 40 -4.71 -10.38 -7.53
C GLU A 40 -4.01 -11.75 -7.52
N ALA A 41 -4.76 -12.83 -7.81
CA ALA A 41 -4.19 -14.18 -7.96
C ALA A 41 -3.19 -14.27 -9.13
N CYS A 42 -3.32 -13.42 -10.15
CA CYS A 42 -2.36 -13.27 -11.24
C CYS A 42 -1.31 -12.17 -11.01
N PHE A 43 -1.04 -11.78 -9.75
CA PHE A 43 -0.03 -10.77 -9.40
C PHE A 43 -0.21 -9.42 -10.09
N ASN A 44 -1.46 -8.96 -10.22
CA ASN A 44 -1.86 -7.76 -10.94
C ASN A 44 -1.54 -7.78 -12.44
N VAL A 45 -1.53 -8.97 -13.05
CA VAL A 45 -1.45 -9.13 -14.51
C VAL A 45 -2.86 -9.36 -15.07
N CYS A 46 -3.18 -8.70 -16.17
CA CYS A 46 -4.45 -8.89 -16.85
C CYS A 46 -4.50 -10.30 -17.49
N PRO A 47 -5.43 -11.19 -17.09
CA PRO A 47 -5.53 -12.54 -17.65
C PRO A 47 -5.89 -12.57 -19.14
N LYS A 48 -6.49 -11.51 -19.68
CA LYS A 48 -6.92 -11.46 -21.09
C LYS A 48 -5.85 -10.99 -22.05
N CYS A 49 -5.01 -10.04 -21.65
CA CYS A 49 -4.03 -9.41 -22.55
C CYS A 49 -2.59 -9.42 -22.04
N GLY A 50 -2.33 -9.95 -20.84
CA GLY A 50 -0.99 -9.98 -20.24
C GLY A 50 -0.46 -8.62 -19.79
N TYR A 51 -1.27 -7.56 -19.79
CA TYR A 51 -0.85 -6.24 -19.34
C TYR A 51 -0.55 -6.23 -17.84
N HIS A 52 0.63 -5.72 -17.47
CA HIS A 52 1.05 -5.54 -16.08
C HIS A 52 0.44 -4.27 -15.50
N MET A 53 -0.50 -4.41 -14.57
CA MET A 53 -1.06 -3.29 -13.84
C MET A 53 -0.14 -2.87 -12.69
N ARG A 54 -0.45 -1.71 -12.11
CA ARG A 54 0.32 -1.19 -10.97
C ARG A 54 0.19 -2.16 -9.78
N LEU A 55 1.35 -2.59 -9.28
CA LEU A 55 1.49 -3.38 -8.04
C LEU A 55 2.11 -2.49 -6.96
N LYS A 56 1.69 -2.68 -5.70
CA LYS A 56 2.22 -1.90 -4.58
C LYS A 56 3.63 -2.38 -4.23
N ALA A 57 4.38 -1.51 -3.55
CA ALA A 57 5.73 -1.86 -3.13
C ALA A 57 5.73 -3.07 -2.20
N ASP A 58 4.84 -3.07 -1.20
CA ASP A 58 4.73 -4.15 -0.20
C ASP A 58 4.33 -5.48 -0.85
N ASP A 59 3.31 -5.47 -1.72
CA ASP A 59 2.88 -6.66 -2.48
C ASP A 59 4.02 -7.21 -3.36
N ARG A 60 4.82 -6.32 -3.96
CA ARG A 60 5.97 -6.71 -4.79
C ARG A 60 7.10 -7.29 -3.95
N ILE A 61 7.37 -6.76 -2.76
CA ILE A 61 8.36 -7.30 -1.84
C ILE A 61 7.96 -8.72 -1.43
N ASN A 62 6.69 -8.92 -1.05
CA ASN A 62 6.18 -10.25 -0.67
C ASN A 62 6.24 -11.26 -1.82
N LEU A 63 6.19 -10.80 -3.07
CA LEU A 63 6.30 -11.67 -4.25
C LEU A 63 7.74 -12.12 -4.53
N ILE A 64 8.73 -11.28 -4.22
CA ILE A 64 10.13 -11.49 -4.61
C ILE A 64 10.96 -12.06 -3.46
N CYS A 65 10.65 -11.65 -2.23
CA CYS A 65 11.40 -12.03 -1.03
C CYS A 65 10.75 -13.20 -0.31
N ASP A 66 11.57 -14.09 0.25
CA ASP A 66 11.08 -15.15 1.12
C ASP A 66 10.47 -14.55 2.40
N GLU A 67 9.47 -15.24 2.95
CA GLU A 67 8.79 -14.82 4.17
C GLU A 67 9.77 -14.57 5.32
N GLY A 68 9.73 -13.36 5.88
CA GLY A 68 10.58 -12.97 7.02
C GLY A 68 12.06 -12.67 6.70
N SER A 69 12.49 -12.82 5.45
CA SER A 69 13.85 -12.47 5.02
C SER A 69 14.05 -10.97 4.78
N PHE A 70 12.97 -10.25 4.46
CA PHE A 70 13.06 -8.84 4.08
C PHE A 70 13.32 -7.95 5.30
N VAL A 71 14.41 -7.18 5.23
CA VAL A 71 14.77 -6.17 6.23
C VAL A 71 14.75 -4.80 5.55
N GLU A 72 13.86 -3.91 6.00
CA GLU A 72 13.82 -2.53 5.51
C GLU A 72 15.00 -1.74 6.06
N PHE A 73 15.82 -1.20 5.16
CA PHE A 73 16.90 -0.27 5.49
C PHE A 73 16.42 1.18 5.38
N ASP A 74 16.96 2.07 6.21
CA ASP A 74 16.74 3.52 6.14
C ASP A 74 15.27 3.99 6.22
N ALA A 75 14.44 3.31 7.02
CA ALA A 75 13.03 3.65 7.23
C ALA A 75 12.78 5.11 7.70
N ASN A 76 13.79 5.76 8.26
CA ASN A 76 13.71 7.15 8.74
C ASN A 76 14.17 8.19 7.71
N LEU A 77 14.63 7.78 6.53
CA LEU A 77 15.08 8.68 5.49
C LEU A 77 13.94 9.57 5.01
N LYS A 78 14.17 10.88 5.02
CA LYS A 78 13.16 11.89 4.65
C LYS A 78 13.77 12.88 3.67
N PRO A 79 13.01 13.30 2.65
CA PRO A 79 13.46 14.34 1.74
C PRO A 79 13.60 15.67 2.50
N VAL A 80 14.72 16.36 2.29
CA VAL A 80 14.99 17.71 2.80
C VAL A 80 14.95 18.68 1.62
N ASP A 81 14.48 19.90 1.85
CA ASP A 81 14.35 20.96 0.84
C ASP A 81 15.39 22.07 1.12
N PRO A 82 16.63 21.94 0.63
CA PRO A 82 17.67 22.95 0.86
C PRO A 82 17.44 24.23 0.04
N LEU A 83 16.75 24.12 -1.09
CA LEU A 83 16.52 25.24 -2.03
C LEU A 83 15.28 26.07 -1.66
N ASN A 84 14.46 25.61 -0.71
CA ASN A 84 13.14 26.15 -0.42
C ASN A 84 12.34 26.42 -1.71
N PHE A 85 12.31 25.41 -2.59
CA PHE A 85 11.78 25.59 -3.94
C PHE A 85 10.26 25.80 -3.92
N VAL A 86 9.81 26.83 -4.61
CA VAL A 86 8.39 27.20 -4.74
C VAL A 86 8.03 27.39 -6.21
N ASP A 87 7.08 26.59 -6.68
CA ASP A 87 6.39 26.81 -7.95
C ASP A 87 4.91 27.20 -7.69
N LYS A 88 3.93 26.53 -8.31
CA LYS A 88 2.50 26.63 -7.97
C LYS A 88 2.16 26.09 -6.57
N LYS A 89 2.92 25.08 -6.09
CA LYS A 89 2.81 24.53 -4.72
C LYS A 89 4.23 24.39 -4.17
N SER A 90 4.44 24.73 -2.90
CA SER A 90 5.76 24.52 -2.30
C SER A 90 6.14 23.03 -2.30
N TYR A 91 7.42 22.73 -2.47
CA TYR A 91 7.90 21.35 -2.48
C TYR A 91 7.55 20.60 -1.19
N LYS A 92 7.60 21.29 -0.03
CA LYS A 92 7.12 20.78 1.27
C LYS A 92 5.66 20.31 1.22
N LYS A 93 4.76 21.07 0.58
CA LYS A 93 3.34 20.68 0.43
C LYS A 93 3.16 19.47 -0.50
N ARG A 94 3.99 19.33 -1.54
CA ARG A 94 3.96 18.15 -2.41
C ARG A 94 4.37 16.88 -1.66
N ILE A 95 5.38 16.98 -0.80
CA ILE A 95 5.82 15.85 0.02
C ILE A 95 4.68 15.39 0.93
N THR A 96 3.97 16.30 1.60
CA THR A 96 2.86 15.94 2.49
C THR A 96 1.71 15.32 1.72
N GLU A 97 1.29 15.92 0.59
CA GLU A 97 0.22 15.38 -0.25
C GLU A 97 0.55 13.98 -0.81
N ASN A 98 1.78 13.78 -1.29
CA ASN A 98 2.21 12.48 -1.79
C ASN A 98 2.31 11.45 -0.67
N LYS A 99 2.82 11.86 0.51
CA LYS A 99 2.84 10.98 1.68
C LYS A 99 1.43 10.56 2.09
N GLU A 100 0.44 11.44 2.09
CA GLU A 100 -0.95 11.09 2.42
C GLU A 100 -1.53 10.09 1.42
N LYS A 101 -1.34 10.34 0.12
CA LYS A 101 -1.77 9.42 -0.96
C LYS A 101 -1.13 8.03 -0.83
N THR A 102 0.14 7.96 -0.42
CA THR A 102 0.84 6.69 -0.21
C THR A 102 0.54 6.07 1.16
N ARG A 103 0.30 6.88 2.21
CA ARG A 103 0.16 6.43 3.60
C ARG A 103 -1.23 5.90 3.92
N ALA A 104 -2.28 6.31 3.19
CA ALA A 104 -3.54 5.55 3.15
C ALA A 104 -3.32 4.06 2.79
N HIS A 105 -2.16 3.76 2.21
CA HIS A 105 -1.76 2.43 1.78
C HIS A 105 -0.74 1.73 2.68
N LYS A 106 -0.16 2.41 3.69
CA LYS A 106 0.79 1.84 4.65
C LYS A 106 0.08 1.51 5.96
N LEU A 107 -0.61 0.37 6.00
CA LEU A 107 -1.02 -0.26 7.26
C LEU A 107 -0.59 -1.73 7.29
N SER A 108 0.72 -1.95 7.37
CA SER A 108 1.30 -3.17 7.95
C SER A 108 2.52 -2.74 8.77
N ASP A 109 2.21 -2.28 9.99
CA ASP A 109 3.16 -1.99 11.05
C ASP A 109 3.77 -3.33 11.51
N MET A 110 4.73 -3.89 10.76
CA MET A 110 5.58 -4.97 11.27
C MET A 110 6.70 -4.36 12.12
N ARG A 111 6.30 -3.96 13.33
CA ARG A 111 7.20 -3.52 14.40
C ARG A 111 7.99 -4.69 14.98
N ARG A 112 9.31 -4.48 14.96
CA ARG A 112 10.35 -4.95 15.89
C ARG A 112 10.63 -6.47 15.96
N ARG A 113 11.89 -6.78 15.68
CA ARG A 113 12.83 -7.02 16.79
C ARG A 113 14.23 -6.54 16.44
N GLN A 114 14.80 -5.76 17.36
CA GLN A 114 16.22 -5.47 17.41
C GLN A 114 16.99 -6.77 17.28
N MET A 115 17.89 -6.85 16.31
CA MET A 115 18.99 -7.81 16.39
C MET A 115 20.27 -7.07 16.07
N GLN A 116 20.91 -6.69 17.17
CA GLN A 116 22.33 -6.46 17.35
C GLN A 116 23.17 -6.40 16.06
N TRP A 117 23.55 -5.17 15.73
CA TRP A 117 24.89 -4.89 15.21
C TRP A 117 25.94 -5.40 16.22
N THR A 118 26.20 -6.71 16.25
CA THR A 118 27.49 -7.20 16.73
C THR A 118 28.50 -6.93 15.62
N ARG A 119 29.40 -6.00 15.95
CA ARG A 119 30.67 -5.72 15.30
C ARG A 119 31.36 -7.00 14.82
N ASP A 120 31.89 -6.97 13.60
CA ASP A 120 33.23 -7.51 13.32
C ASP A 120 33.81 -6.83 12.06
N PRO A 121 34.66 -5.80 12.20
CA PRO A 121 35.32 -5.15 11.08
C PRO A 121 36.61 -5.88 10.63
N ALA A 122 36.79 -7.17 10.92
CA ALA A 122 38.11 -7.82 10.83
C ALA A 122 38.16 -9.22 10.19
N SER A 123 37.17 -9.65 9.38
CA SER A 123 37.20 -10.97 8.73
C SER A 123 37.08 -10.97 7.21
N CYS A 124 37.46 -9.87 6.57
CA CYS A 124 37.68 -9.81 5.12
C CYS A 124 39.09 -9.30 4.83
N PHE A 125 40.10 -10.04 5.30
CA PHE A 125 41.41 -10.22 4.67
C PHE A 125 42.03 -11.51 5.21
#